data_AF-A0A953L012-F1
#
_entry.id   AF-A0A953L012-F1
#
_cell.length_a   1.000
_cell.length_b   1.000
_cell.length_c   1.000
_cell.angle_alpha   90.00
_cell.angle_beta   90.00
_cell.angle_gamma   90.00
#
_symmetry.space_group_name_H-M   'P 1'
#
loop_
_entity.id
_entity.type
_entity.pdbx_description
1 polymer ?
#
loop_
_entity_poly.entity_id
_entity_poly.type
_entity_poly.pdbx_seq_one_letter_code
_entity_poly.pdbx_strand_id
1 'polypeptide(L)'
;MFTIYLWGILFGFGAALAPGPINLEIVRRAVSRGPLNGASFGLGAIMADVIYLTLTSFGVTVLLNNLPDLGKAVMFLFGTVLLSIMAYRALTIKASDLPEDNIDNGTATPVPDSHGVTSLRAFALGLALTLSSPTTIAYWMMVSLNMARFADTGINITVPLILGVLTITIGWAMTVVILASRFHRRISRRTNLLLERVMGLLLALFAAISLVKAGWETVKWKTAPKAVEIERVTSKEINLKWADGMTSHEQGYVVLRSPKPGGPYTEIAKLDENSNTFCDRDVKTSTTYYYKVSTVLMGNLSANSQEVTTATLAN
;
A
#
# COMPACT_ATOMS: atom_id res chain seq x y z
N MET A 1 5.20 16.95 3.16
CA MET A 1 6.21 16.76 2.10
C MET A 1 7.28 15.74 2.49
N PHE A 2 8.12 16.00 3.51
CA PHE A 2 9.22 15.08 3.88
C PHE A 2 8.75 13.66 4.27
N THR A 3 7.69 13.53 5.06
CA THR A 3 7.14 12.21 5.44
C THR A 3 6.68 11.40 4.23
N ILE A 4 6.09 12.05 3.22
CA ILE A 4 5.62 11.39 1.98
C ILE A 4 6.81 10.92 1.15
N TYR A 5 7.86 11.74 1.09
CA TYR A 5 9.13 11.34 0.49
C TYR A 5 9.73 10.10 1.16
N LEU A 6 9.70 10.00 2.50
CA LEU A 6 10.13 8.80 3.22
C LEU A 6 9.26 7.57 2.90
N TRP A 7 7.94 7.74 2.72
CA TRP A 7 7.09 6.66 2.22
C TRP A 7 7.48 6.22 0.80
N GLY A 8 7.83 7.17 -0.06
CA GLY A 8 8.41 6.89 -1.38
C GLY A 8 9.68 6.05 -1.28
N ILE A 9 10.62 6.40 -0.39
CA ILE A 9 11.82 5.59 -0.14
C ILE A 9 11.44 4.16 0.29
N LEU A 10 10.48 4.02 1.21
CA LEU A 10 10.07 2.70 1.69
C LEU A 10 9.50 1.83 0.55
N PHE A 11 8.62 2.39 -0.27
CA PHE A 11 8.03 1.67 -1.40
C PHE A 11 9.06 1.39 -2.50
N GLY A 12 9.97 2.32 -2.79
CA GLY A 12 11.03 2.09 -3.77
C GLY A 12 12.01 1.02 -3.31
N PHE A 13 12.31 0.96 -2.01
CA PHE A 13 13.17 -0.07 -1.45
C PHE A 13 12.55 -1.47 -1.57
N GLY A 14 11.24 -1.60 -1.31
CA GLY A 14 10.55 -2.88 -1.51
C GLY A 14 10.55 -3.34 -2.98
N ALA A 15 10.43 -2.41 -3.94
CA ALA A 15 10.55 -2.72 -5.36
C ALA A 15 11.97 -3.18 -5.73
N ALA A 16 13.00 -2.49 -5.20
CA ALA A 16 14.41 -2.77 -5.45
C ALA A 16 14.87 -4.15 -4.92
N LEU A 17 14.27 -4.62 -3.81
CA LEU A 17 14.57 -5.90 -3.16
C LEU A 17 13.91 -7.11 -3.82
N ALA A 18 13.12 -6.93 -4.89
CA ALA A 18 12.45 -8.05 -5.53
C ALA A 18 13.49 -9.09 -6.04
N PRO A 19 13.44 -10.35 -5.56
CA PRO A 19 14.23 -11.45 -6.12
C PRO A 19 13.86 -11.68 -7.57
N GLY A 20 14.82 -12.15 -8.36
CA GLY A 20 14.57 -12.62 -9.71
C GLY A 20 15.38 -11.93 -10.82
N PRO A 21 14.90 -12.04 -12.07
CA PRO A 21 15.74 -11.89 -13.25
C PRO A 21 16.24 -10.47 -13.48
N ILE A 22 15.55 -9.45 -12.96
CA ILE A 22 15.92 -8.03 -13.20
C ILE A 22 17.24 -7.70 -12.53
N ASN A 23 17.38 -7.98 -11.23
CA ASN A 23 18.62 -7.72 -10.47
C ASN A 23 19.78 -8.56 -11.02
N LEU A 24 19.54 -9.84 -11.35
CA LEU A 24 20.54 -10.69 -11.98
C LEU A 24 20.95 -10.20 -13.37
N GLU A 25 20.02 -9.67 -14.17
CA GLU A 25 20.31 -9.14 -15.50
C GLU A 25 21.08 -7.81 -15.43
N ILE A 26 20.82 -6.95 -14.42
CA ILE A 26 21.66 -5.77 -14.12
C ILE A 26 23.10 -6.22 -13.86
N VAL A 27 23.31 -7.21 -12.99
CA VAL A 27 24.63 -7.77 -12.68
C VAL A 27 25.28 -8.35 -13.93
N ARG A 28 24.57 -9.23 -14.65
CA ARG A 28 25.05 -9.90 -15.86
C ARG A 28 25.50 -8.88 -16.91
N ARG A 29 24.72 -7.83 -17.15
CA ARG A 29 25.08 -6.77 -18.12
C ARG A 29 26.23 -5.91 -17.63
N ALA A 30 26.27 -5.55 -16.35
CA ALA A 30 27.37 -4.78 -15.78
C ALA A 30 28.71 -5.51 -15.93
N VAL A 31 28.71 -6.83 -15.74
CA VAL A 31 29.92 -7.68 -15.84
C VAL A 31 30.28 -7.99 -17.30
N SER A 32 29.32 -8.42 -18.11
CA SER A 32 29.59 -8.88 -19.49
C SER A 32 29.73 -7.76 -20.52
N ARG A 33 29.02 -6.65 -20.35
CA ARG A 33 28.94 -5.53 -21.33
C ARG A 33 29.38 -4.19 -20.73
N GLY A 34 29.93 -4.21 -19.53
CA GLY A 34 30.40 -3.04 -18.81
C GLY A 34 29.32 -2.31 -17.98
N PRO A 35 29.74 -1.50 -17.00
CA PRO A 35 28.86 -0.90 -15.99
C PRO A 35 27.78 0.01 -16.58
N LEU A 36 28.07 0.73 -17.67
CA LEU A 36 27.10 1.62 -18.32
C LEU A 36 25.91 0.85 -18.88
N ASN A 37 26.11 -0.36 -19.39
CA ASN A 37 25.02 -1.19 -19.91
C ASN A 37 24.13 -1.73 -18.79
N GLY A 38 24.73 -2.13 -17.66
CA GLY A 38 23.99 -2.51 -16.44
C GLY A 38 23.20 -1.34 -15.85
N ALA A 39 23.82 -0.17 -15.73
CA ALA A 39 23.17 1.04 -15.25
C ALA A 39 22.02 1.49 -16.17
N SER A 40 22.22 1.45 -17.50
CA SER A 40 21.18 1.82 -18.47
C SER A 40 19.98 0.89 -18.40
N PHE A 41 20.20 -0.42 -18.24
CA PHE A 41 19.12 -1.39 -18.00
C PHE A 41 18.39 -1.10 -16.69
N GLY A 42 19.13 -0.84 -15.60
CA GLY A 42 18.56 -0.47 -14.30
C GLY A 42 17.70 0.80 -14.37
N LEU A 43 18.13 1.84 -15.09
CA LEU A 43 17.33 3.04 -15.34
C LEU A 43 16.03 2.73 -16.08
N GLY A 44 16.04 1.76 -17.00
CA GLY A 44 14.83 1.27 -17.65
C GLY A 44 13.85 0.65 -16.67
N ALA A 45 14.34 -0.20 -15.75
CA ALA A 45 13.52 -0.78 -14.68
C ALA A 45 12.94 0.30 -13.75
N ILE A 46 13.77 1.26 -13.35
CA ILE A 46 13.34 2.41 -12.52
C ILE A 46 12.25 3.23 -13.22
N MET A 47 12.35 3.43 -14.54
CA MET A 47 11.31 4.10 -15.30
C MET A 47 9.97 3.33 -15.25
N ALA A 48 10.00 2.00 -15.29
CA ALA A 48 8.79 1.19 -15.12
C ALA A 48 8.16 1.41 -13.74
N ASP A 49 8.98 1.46 -12.68
CA ASP A 49 8.49 1.76 -11.32
C ASP A 49 7.83 3.13 -11.25
N VAL A 50 8.41 4.16 -11.90
CA VAL A 50 7.80 5.50 -11.97
C VAL A 50 6.47 5.49 -12.73
N ILE A 51 6.37 4.73 -13.82
CA ILE A 51 5.13 4.57 -14.58
C ILE A 51 4.06 3.93 -13.68
N TYR A 52 4.36 2.80 -13.02
CA TYR A 52 3.44 2.17 -12.09
C TYR A 52 3.02 3.11 -10.98
N LEU A 53 3.97 3.84 -10.40
CA LEU A 53 3.71 4.77 -9.33
C LEU A 53 2.81 5.92 -9.76
N THR A 54 3.00 6.43 -10.97
CA THR A 54 2.19 7.50 -11.56
C THR A 54 0.78 6.99 -11.82
N LEU A 55 0.63 5.83 -12.45
CA LEU A 55 -0.65 5.17 -12.66
C LEU A 55 -1.35 4.87 -11.33
N THR A 56 -0.59 4.49 -10.31
CA THR A 56 -1.10 4.25 -8.97
C THR A 56 -1.54 5.56 -8.32
N SER A 57 -0.75 6.62 -8.41
CA SER A 57 -1.06 7.91 -7.76
C SER A 57 -2.26 8.61 -8.37
N PHE A 58 -2.45 8.56 -9.70
CA PHE A 58 -3.55 9.23 -10.39
C PHE A 58 -4.73 8.31 -10.71
N GLY A 59 -4.48 7.03 -10.96
CA GLY A 59 -5.50 6.05 -11.37
C GLY A 59 -6.21 5.39 -10.20
N VAL A 60 -5.56 5.21 -9.04
CA VAL A 60 -6.16 4.53 -7.89
C VAL A 60 -7.35 5.29 -7.32
N THR A 61 -7.32 6.62 -7.24
CA THR A 61 -8.46 7.40 -6.74
C THR A 61 -9.72 7.13 -7.58
N VAL A 62 -9.59 7.25 -8.91
CA VAL A 62 -10.69 6.99 -9.84
C VAL A 62 -11.13 5.53 -9.76
N LEU A 63 -10.17 4.60 -9.70
CA LEU A 63 -10.47 3.17 -9.66
C LEU A 63 -11.16 2.77 -8.35
N LEU A 64 -10.63 3.18 -7.19
CA LEU A 64 -11.16 2.80 -5.87
C LEU A 64 -12.50 3.47 -5.57
N ASN A 65 -12.76 4.68 -6.08
CA ASN A 65 -14.06 5.32 -5.89
C ASN A 65 -15.17 4.63 -6.69
N ASN A 66 -14.82 3.95 -7.79
CA ASN A 66 -15.78 3.25 -8.64
C ASN A 66 -15.81 1.72 -8.41
N LEU A 67 -14.79 1.15 -7.76
CA LEU A 67 -14.76 -0.27 -7.44
C LEU A 67 -15.54 -0.56 -6.15
N PRO A 68 -16.41 -1.59 -6.13
CA PRO A 68 -16.98 -2.09 -4.88
C PRO A 68 -15.86 -2.63 -3.98
N ASP A 69 -16.10 -2.70 -2.67
CA ASP A 69 -15.09 -3.14 -1.71
C ASP A 69 -14.55 -4.56 -2.00
N LEU A 70 -15.38 -5.41 -2.60
CA LEU A 70 -14.96 -6.72 -3.11
C LEU A 70 -13.86 -6.59 -4.18
N GLY A 71 -13.96 -5.63 -5.11
CA GLY A 71 -12.96 -5.41 -6.15
C GLY A 71 -11.61 -4.97 -5.57
N LYS A 72 -11.64 -4.09 -4.57
CA LYS A 72 -10.44 -3.65 -3.83
C LYS A 72 -9.79 -4.84 -3.10
N ALA A 73 -10.59 -5.65 -2.42
CA ALA A 73 -10.12 -6.85 -1.73
C ALA A 73 -9.50 -7.86 -2.69
N VAL A 74 -10.11 -8.09 -3.86
CA VAL A 74 -9.59 -8.99 -4.89
C VAL A 74 -8.23 -8.53 -5.40
N MET A 75 -8.05 -7.23 -5.69
CA MET A 75 -6.75 -6.68 -6.11
C MET A 75 -5.67 -6.86 -5.04
N PHE A 76 -6.03 -6.61 -3.77
CA PHE A 76 -5.12 -6.82 -2.64
C PHE A 76 -4.67 -8.28 -2.54
N LEU A 77 -5.63 -9.20 -2.53
CA LEU A 77 -5.39 -10.62 -2.38
C LEU A 77 -4.60 -11.16 -3.57
N PHE A 78 -4.88 -10.69 -4.78
CA PHE A 78 -4.13 -11.05 -5.97
C PHE A 78 -2.65 -10.67 -5.84
N GLY A 79 -2.36 -9.41 -5.46
CA GLY A 79 -0.99 -8.96 -5.22
C GLY A 79 -0.30 -9.76 -4.11
N THR A 80 -1.00 -10.00 -3.00
CA THR A 80 -0.49 -10.75 -1.85
C THR A 80 -0.17 -12.21 -2.21
N VAL A 81 -1.06 -12.88 -2.93
CA VAL A 81 -0.90 -14.27 -3.38
C VAL A 81 0.27 -14.38 -4.35
N LEU A 82 0.35 -13.49 -5.35
CA LEU A 82 1.47 -13.51 -6.30
C LEU A 82 2.81 -13.26 -5.62
N LEU A 83 2.91 -12.26 -4.73
CA LEU A 83 4.14 -12.02 -3.97
C LEU A 83 4.51 -13.22 -3.08
N SER A 84 3.52 -13.88 -2.48
CA SER A 84 3.74 -15.08 -1.67
C SER A 84 4.26 -16.25 -2.52
N ILE A 85 3.70 -16.44 -3.72
CA ILE A 85 4.19 -17.45 -4.67
C ILE A 85 5.63 -17.14 -5.09
N MET A 86 5.96 -15.87 -5.34
CA MET A 86 7.29 -15.46 -5.77
C MET A 86 8.31 -15.58 -4.64
N ALA A 87 7.92 -15.24 -3.41
CA ALA A 87 8.71 -15.47 -2.22
C ALA A 87 8.98 -16.97 -2.03
N TYR A 88 7.95 -17.82 -2.13
CA TYR A 88 8.10 -19.27 -2.04
C TYR A 88 9.07 -19.82 -3.10
N ARG A 89 8.96 -19.36 -4.36
CA ARG A 89 9.90 -19.74 -5.43
C ARG A 89 11.33 -19.32 -5.12
N ALA A 90 11.55 -18.10 -4.65
CA ALA A 90 12.88 -17.62 -4.26
C ALA A 90 13.48 -18.42 -3.10
N LEU A 91 12.66 -18.86 -2.14
CA LEU A 91 13.10 -19.67 -1.00
C LEU A 91 13.42 -21.13 -1.37
N THR A 92 12.74 -21.66 -2.39
CA THR A 92 12.85 -23.05 -2.84
C THR A 92 13.77 -23.26 -4.04
N ILE A 93 14.33 -22.18 -4.60
CA ILE A 93 15.27 -22.26 -5.72
C ILE A 93 16.46 -23.15 -5.35
N LYS A 94 16.80 -24.09 -6.24
CA LYS A 94 17.96 -24.95 -6.06
C LYS A 94 19.17 -24.28 -6.68
N ALA A 95 20.35 -24.60 -6.16
CA ALA A 95 21.60 -24.09 -6.72
C ALA A 95 21.72 -24.45 -8.21
N SER A 96 21.25 -25.65 -8.61
CA SER A 96 21.19 -26.14 -10.00
C SER A 96 20.50 -25.18 -10.97
N ASP A 97 19.49 -24.44 -10.48
CA ASP A 97 18.59 -23.64 -11.31
C ASP A 97 19.09 -22.20 -11.47
N LEU A 98 20.09 -21.80 -10.68
CA LEU A 98 20.78 -20.53 -10.86
C LEU A 98 21.65 -20.61 -12.13
N PRO A 99 21.71 -19.53 -12.94
CA PRO A 99 22.57 -19.47 -14.11
C PRO A 99 24.00 -19.87 -13.73
N GLU A 100 24.58 -20.83 -14.46
CA GLU A 100 26.00 -21.14 -14.31
C GLU A 100 26.83 -19.93 -14.74
N ASP A 101 27.76 -19.51 -13.88
CA ASP A 101 28.83 -18.57 -14.23
C ASP A 101 29.75 -19.25 -15.24
N ASN A 102 29.33 -19.30 -16.51
CA ASN A 102 30.22 -19.58 -17.64
C ASN A 102 31.10 -18.36 -17.95
N ILE A 103 31.60 -17.69 -16.89
CA ILE A 103 32.48 -16.53 -16.98
C ILE A 103 33.96 -16.97 -17.05
N ASP A 104 34.28 -18.21 -16.66
CA ASP A 104 35.67 -18.70 -16.56
C ASP A 104 36.15 -19.55 -17.75
N ASN A 105 35.31 -19.92 -18.70
CA ASN A 105 35.76 -20.66 -19.88
C ASN A 105 35.82 -19.73 -21.08
N GLY A 106 37.04 -19.39 -21.51
CA GLY A 106 37.35 -18.67 -22.77
C GLY A 106 36.90 -19.38 -24.06
N THR A 107 35.86 -20.21 -23.98
CA THR A 107 35.19 -20.93 -25.07
C THR A 107 33.72 -20.58 -25.17
N ALA A 108 33.22 -19.56 -24.44
CA ALA A 108 32.03 -18.87 -24.91
C ALA A 108 32.39 -18.28 -26.28
N THR A 109 31.97 -18.95 -27.36
CA THR A 109 31.98 -18.36 -28.70
C THR A 109 31.43 -16.96 -28.53
N PRO A 110 32.17 -15.90 -28.91
CA PRO A 110 31.63 -14.57 -28.90
C PRO A 110 30.31 -14.66 -29.65
N VAL A 111 29.18 -14.37 -28.99
CA VAL A 111 27.97 -14.08 -29.74
C VAL A 111 28.40 -12.99 -30.70
N PRO A 112 28.35 -13.22 -32.03
CA PRO A 112 28.92 -12.27 -32.99
C PRO A 112 28.41 -10.89 -32.65
N ASP A 113 29.33 -9.95 -32.41
CA ASP A 113 29.04 -8.55 -32.17
C ASP A 113 28.27 -7.99 -33.36
N SER A 114 26.95 -8.11 -33.36
CA SER A 114 26.09 -7.37 -34.27
C SER A 114 25.90 -5.96 -33.68
N HIS A 115 26.99 -5.18 -33.72
CA HIS A 115 27.09 -3.79 -33.28
C HIS A 115 26.78 -3.55 -31.80
N GLY A 116 27.68 -2.81 -31.13
CA GLY A 116 27.58 -2.44 -29.72
C GLY A 116 26.14 -2.14 -29.31
N VAL A 117 25.62 -2.93 -28.36
CA VAL A 117 24.27 -2.73 -27.85
C VAL A 117 24.25 -1.34 -27.24
N THR A 118 23.57 -0.40 -27.90
CA THR A 118 23.46 0.97 -27.45
C THR A 118 22.82 0.99 -26.07
N SER A 119 23.30 1.84 -25.17
CA SER A 119 22.73 2.05 -23.83
C SER A 119 21.21 2.22 -23.87
N LEU A 120 20.69 2.80 -24.95
CA LEU A 120 19.26 2.93 -25.22
C LEU A 120 18.52 1.60 -25.36
N ARG A 121 19.09 0.61 -26.06
CA ARG A 121 18.50 -0.74 -26.16
C ARG A 121 18.50 -1.44 -24.81
N ALA A 122 19.56 -1.27 -24.02
CA ALA A 122 19.62 -1.81 -22.66
C ALA A 122 18.53 -1.20 -21.77
N PHE A 123 18.35 0.12 -21.84
CA PHE A 123 17.26 0.83 -21.18
C PHE A 123 15.88 0.33 -21.61
N ALA A 124 15.60 0.26 -22.92
CA ALA A 124 14.31 -0.20 -23.43
C ALA A 124 13.97 -1.63 -23.00
N LEU A 125 14.97 -2.52 -22.95
CA LEU A 125 14.79 -3.88 -22.45
C LEU A 125 14.51 -3.92 -20.95
N GLY A 126 15.21 -3.12 -20.14
CA GLY A 126 14.95 -3.01 -18.71
C GLY A 126 13.53 -2.53 -18.41
N LEU A 127 13.08 -1.53 -19.16
CA LEU A 127 11.72 -1.01 -19.11
C LEU A 127 10.69 -2.10 -19.47
N ALA A 128 10.86 -2.74 -20.63
CA ALA A 128 9.91 -3.75 -21.13
C ALA A 128 9.81 -4.97 -20.21
N LEU A 129 10.94 -5.48 -19.72
CA LEU A 129 10.97 -6.64 -18.82
C LEU A 129 10.36 -6.31 -17.46
N THR A 130 10.57 -5.09 -16.96
CA THR A 130 10.01 -4.68 -15.66
C THR A 130 8.51 -4.41 -15.76
N LEU A 131 8.03 -3.80 -16.85
CA LEU A 131 6.60 -3.60 -17.11
C LEU A 131 5.82 -4.91 -17.34
N SER A 132 6.51 -5.99 -17.74
CA SER A 132 5.89 -7.30 -17.94
C SER A 132 6.19 -8.28 -16.79
N SER A 133 6.94 -7.85 -15.79
CA SER A 133 7.36 -8.69 -14.68
C SER A 133 6.18 -8.99 -13.75
N PRO A 134 5.77 -10.26 -13.58
CA PRO A 134 4.66 -10.60 -12.69
C PRO A 134 4.91 -10.18 -11.23
N THR A 135 6.16 -10.20 -10.77
CA THR A 135 6.52 -9.76 -9.41
C THR A 135 6.30 -8.26 -9.24
N THR A 136 6.76 -7.46 -10.20
CA THR A 136 6.65 -6.00 -10.17
C THR A 136 5.20 -5.55 -10.29
N ILE A 137 4.45 -6.19 -11.18
CA ILE A 137 3.00 -5.97 -11.34
C ILE A 137 2.27 -6.26 -10.01
N ALA A 138 2.54 -7.42 -9.39
CA ALA A 138 1.94 -7.79 -8.12
C ALA A 138 2.32 -6.83 -6.98
N TYR A 139 3.59 -6.42 -6.93
CA TYR A 139 4.10 -5.48 -5.96
C TYR A 139 3.36 -4.15 -6.01
N TRP A 140 3.30 -3.52 -7.20
CA TRP A 140 2.65 -2.23 -7.36
C TRP A 140 1.12 -2.32 -7.20
N MET A 141 0.49 -3.45 -7.57
CA MET A 141 -0.91 -3.70 -7.23
C MET A 141 -1.15 -3.75 -5.71
N MET A 142 -0.29 -4.42 -4.94
CA MET A 142 -0.45 -4.47 -3.48
C MET A 142 -0.18 -3.10 -2.82
N VAL A 143 0.82 -2.37 -3.31
CA VAL A 143 1.14 -1.01 -2.84
C VAL A 143 -0.01 -0.03 -3.16
N SER A 144 -0.72 -0.21 -4.27
CA SER A 144 -1.79 0.69 -4.71
C SER A 144 -2.87 0.96 -3.67
N LEU A 145 -3.29 -0.06 -2.92
CA LEU A 145 -4.29 0.08 -1.87
C LEU A 145 -3.75 0.79 -0.63
N ASN A 146 -2.45 0.63 -0.33
CA ASN A 146 -1.78 1.42 0.70
C ASN A 146 -1.58 2.88 0.28
N MET A 147 -1.72 3.20 -1.01
CA MET A 147 -1.70 4.56 -1.53
C MET A 147 -3.07 5.25 -1.52
N ALA A 148 -4.17 4.50 -1.32
CA ALA A 148 -5.52 5.05 -1.25
C ALA A 148 -5.68 6.17 -0.21
N ARG A 149 -4.96 6.10 0.91
CA ARG A 149 -4.92 7.16 1.95
C ARG A 149 -4.35 8.49 1.47
N PHE A 150 -3.75 8.51 0.28
CA PHE A 150 -3.19 9.70 -0.36
C PHE A 150 -3.98 10.10 -1.62
N ALA A 151 -5.09 9.42 -1.92
CA ALA A 151 -5.84 9.52 -3.18
C ALA A 151 -6.42 10.92 -3.46
N ASP A 152 -6.73 11.72 -2.44
CA ASP A 152 -7.48 12.98 -2.59
C ASP A 152 -6.60 14.24 -2.76
N THR A 153 -5.27 14.08 -2.88
CA THR A 153 -4.34 15.17 -2.51
C THR A 153 -3.47 15.73 -3.63
N GLY A 154 -3.68 15.30 -4.89
CA GLY A 154 -3.08 15.92 -6.08
C GLY A 154 -1.54 15.83 -6.16
N ILE A 155 -0.93 16.74 -6.95
CA ILE A 155 0.51 16.74 -7.29
C ILE A 155 1.42 16.83 -6.04
N ASN A 156 0.92 17.46 -4.98
CA ASN A 156 1.66 17.72 -3.73
C ASN A 156 2.08 16.45 -2.98
N ILE A 157 1.42 15.31 -3.20
CA ILE A 157 1.85 14.02 -2.64
C ILE A 157 2.60 13.19 -3.68
N THR A 158 2.10 13.15 -4.92
CA THR A 158 2.69 12.32 -5.98
C THR A 158 4.16 12.65 -6.23
N VAL A 159 4.52 13.94 -6.30
CA VAL A 159 5.89 14.35 -6.61
C VAL A 159 6.90 13.93 -5.52
N PRO A 160 6.70 14.26 -4.23
CA PRO A 160 7.59 13.78 -3.17
C PRO A 160 7.72 12.25 -3.14
N LEU A 161 6.64 11.53 -3.41
CA LEU A 161 6.62 10.07 -3.39
C LEU A 161 7.45 9.49 -4.55
N ILE A 162 7.30 10.02 -5.77
CA ILE A 162 8.15 9.68 -6.92
C ILE A 162 9.62 9.99 -6.63
N LEU A 163 9.93 11.15 -6.05
CA LEU A 163 11.31 11.51 -5.71
C LEU A 163 11.93 10.54 -4.69
N GLY A 164 11.14 10.10 -3.71
CA GLY A 164 11.56 9.09 -2.73
C GLY A 164 11.91 7.75 -3.40
N VAL A 165 11.01 7.26 -4.27
CA VAL A 165 11.22 6.02 -5.04
C VAL A 165 12.45 6.14 -5.93
N LEU A 166 12.58 7.22 -6.71
CA LEU A 166 13.73 7.45 -7.58
C LEU A 166 15.05 7.48 -6.80
N THR A 167 15.09 8.16 -5.66
CA THR A 167 16.33 8.29 -4.86
C THR A 167 16.84 6.91 -4.46
N ILE A 168 15.97 6.07 -3.90
CA ILE A 168 16.39 4.76 -3.39
C ILE A 168 16.66 3.75 -4.50
N THR A 169 15.86 3.72 -5.57
CA THR A 169 16.04 2.74 -6.65
C THR A 169 17.24 3.07 -7.53
N ILE A 170 17.53 4.36 -7.78
CA ILE A 170 18.78 4.77 -8.42
C ILE A 170 19.97 4.41 -7.54
N GLY A 171 19.91 4.75 -6.25
CA GLY A 171 20.97 4.42 -5.29
C GLY A 171 21.26 2.91 -5.23
N TRP A 172 20.20 2.10 -5.19
CA TRP A 172 20.30 0.64 -5.23
C TRP A 172 20.91 0.14 -6.55
N ALA A 173 20.38 0.54 -7.70
CA ALA A 173 20.87 0.10 -9.01
C ALA A 173 22.35 0.45 -9.21
N MET A 174 22.77 1.65 -8.81
CA MET A 174 24.17 2.06 -8.87
C MET A 174 25.04 1.22 -7.93
N THR A 175 24.55 0.92 -6.73
CA THR A 175 25.25 0.04 -5.78
C THR A 175 25.46 -1.35 -6.38
N VAL A 176 24.42 -1.96 -6.95
CA VAL A 176 24.51 -3.27 -7.62
C VAL A 176 25.50 -3.23 -8.78
N VAL A 177 25.45 -2.20 -9.63
CA VAL A 177 26.37 -2.06 -10.77
C VAL A 177 27.82 -1.91 -10.30
N ILE A 178 28.09 -1.08 -9.29
CA ILE A 178 29.45 -0.87 -8.74
C ILE A 178 29.97 -2.16 -8.12
N LEU A 179 29.16 -2.82 -7.29
CA LEU A 179 29.55 -4.06 -6.61
C LEU A 179 29.79 -5.20 -7.61
N ALA A 180 28.90 -5.37 -8.59
CA ALA A 180 29.08 -6.35 -9.65
C ALA A 180 30.37 -6.08 -10.44
N SER A 181 30.60 -4.84 -10.86
CA SER A 181 31.77 -4.49 -11.65
C SER A 181 33.09 -4.72 -10.88
N ARG A 182 33.11 -4.45 -9.57
CA ARG A 182 34.32 -4.59 -8.74
C ARG A 182 34.55 -5.98 -8.16
N PHE A 183 33.49 -6.70 -7.82
CA PHE A 183 33.56 -7.92 -7.01
C PHE A 183 32.95 -9.16 -7.68
N HIS A 184 32.60 -9.13 -8.98
CA HIS A 184 32.04 -10.30 -9.69
C HIS A 184 32.86 -11.58 -9.50
N ARG A 185 34.19 -11.49 -9.47
CA ARG A 185 35.08 -12.64 -9.27
C ARG A 185 34.95 -13.34 -7.91
N ARG A 186 34.25 -12.75 -6.94
CA ARG A 186 34.04 -13.31 -5.59
C ARG A 186 32.62 -13.82 -5.35
N ILE A 187 31.72 -13.67 -6.32
CA ILE A 187 30.32 -14.07 -6.14
C ILE A 187 30.22 -15.57 -6.38
N SER A 188 30.21 -16.36 -5.29
CA SER A 188 30.03 -17.80 -5.38
C SER A 188 28.56 -18.17 -5.61
N ARG A 189 28.31 -19.38 -6.15
CA ARG A 189 26.96 -19.95 -6.28
C ARG A 189 26.20 -19.98 -4.94
N ARG A 190 26.89 -20.20 -3.82
CA ARG A 190 26.31 -20.17 -2.47
C ARG A 190 25.86 -18.76 -2.08
N THR A 191 26.62 -17.74 -2.47
CA THR A 191 26.30 -16.34 -2.21
C THR A 191 25.04 -15.92 -2.98
N ASN A 192 24.95 -16.26 -4.27
CA ASN A 192 23.75 -15.98 -5.07
C ASN A 192 22.51 -16.67 -4.49
N LEU A 193 22.64 -17.94 -4.08
CA LEU A 193 21.53 -18.65 -3.44
C LEU A 193 21.13 -18.06 -2.08
N LEU A 194 22.09 -17.57 -1.29
CA LEU A 194 21.79 -16.85 -0.05
C LEU A 194 21.06 -15.53 -0.35
N LEU A 195 21.51 -14.76 -1.36
CA LEU A 195 20.87 -13.51 -1.76
C LEU A 195 19.41 -13.74 -2.18
N GLU A 196 19.15 -14.72 -3.06
CA GLU A 196 17.78 -15.06 -3.47
C GLU A 196 16.89 -15.45 -2.28
N ARG A 197 17.41 -16.26 -1.35
CA ARG A 197 16.66 -16.64 -0.14
C ARG A 197 16.37 -15.46 0.78
N VAL A 198 17.34 -14.56 0.98
CA VAL A 198 17.15 -13.36 1.81
C VAL A 198 16.09 -12.45 1.18
N MET A 199 16.16 -12.20 -0.13
CA MET A 199 15.16 -11.40 -0.84
C MET A 199 13.78 -12.06 -0.81
N GLY A 200 13.72 -13.39 -0.95
CA GLY A 200 12.49 -14.17 -0.78
C GLY A 200 11.88 -14.06 0.62
N LEU A 201 12.70 -14.11 1.68
CA LEU A 201 12.24 -13.91 3.06
C LEU A 201 11.69 -12.50 3.27
N LEU A 202 12.38 -11.48 2.74
CA LEU A 202 11.94 -10.09 2.83
C LEU A 202 10.61 -9.86 2.11
N LEU A 203 10.42 -10.46 0.93
CA LEU A 203 9.12 -10.43 0.24
C LEU A 203 8.02 -11.15 1.02
N ALA A 204 8.31 -12.33 1.58
CA ALA A 204 7.34 -13.07 2.40
C ALA A 204 6.91 -12.24 3.62
N LEU A 205 7.88 -11.63 4.30
CA LEU A 205 7.63 -10.74 5.43
C LEU A 205 6.78 -9.53 5.02
N PHE A 206 7.10 -8.91 3.88
CA PHE A 206 6.35 -7.76 3.37
C PHE A 206 4.90 -8.11 3.04
N ALA A 207 4.67 -9.24 2.35
CA ALA A 207 3.33 -9.74 2.07
C ALA A 207 2.55 -10.07 3.36
N ALA A 208 3.20 -10.72 4.33
CA ALA A 208 2.58 -11.05 5.62
C ALA A 208 2.23 -9.80 6.45
N ILE A 209 3.15 -8.84 6.58
CA ILE A 209 2.90 -7.57 7.28
C ILE A 209 1.76 -6.81 6.60
N SER A 210 1.75 -6.76 5.27
CA SER A 210 0.70 -6.10 4.51
C SER A 210 -0.66 -6.75 4.77
N LEU A 211 -0.73 -8.09 4.76
CA LEU A 211 -1.96 -8.84 5.03
C LEU A 211 -2.47 -8.64 6.47
N VAL A 212 -1.57 -8.71 7.46
CA VAL A 212 -1.91 -8.46 8.87
C VAL A 212 -2.43 -7.03 9.05
N LYS A 213 -1.76 -6.04 8.45
CA LYS A 213 -2.18 -4.64 8.50
C LYS A 213 -3.54 -4.44 7.85
N ALA A 214 -3.77 -5.00 6.66
CA ALA A 214 -5.06 -4.92 5.99
C ALA A 214 -6.17 -5.55 6.84
N GLY A 215 -5.93 -6.73 7.42
CA GLY A 215 -6.85 -7.37 8.36
C GLY A 215 -7.13 -6.50 9.58
N TRP A 216 -6.09 -5.92 10.19
CA TRP A 216 -6.23 -5.02 11.33
C TRP A 216 -7.07 -3.79 10.98
N GLU A 217 -6.83 -3.17 9.82
CA GLU A 217 -7.62 -2.04 9.34
C GLU A 217 -9.09 -2.44 9.14
N THR A 218 -9.38 -3.62 8.57
CA THR A 218 -10.77 -4.10 8.42
C THR A 218 -11.53 -4.30 9.72
N VAL A 219 -10.83 -4.65 10.80
CA VAL A 219 -11.43 -4.82 12.13
C VAL A 219 -11.58 -3.47 12.84
N LYS A 220 -10.60 -2.57 12.67
CA LYS A 220 -10.53 -1.28 13.39
C LYS A 220 -11.72 -0.37 13.11
N TRP A 221 -12.29 -0.35 11.91
CA TRP A 221 -13.44 0.51 11.59
C TRP A 221 -14.80 -0.09 11.95
N LYS A 222 -14.87 -1.36 12.36
CA LYS A 222 -16.11 -1.95 12.89
C LYS A 222 -16.37 -1.62 14.36
N THR A 223 -15.45 -0.94 15.04
CA THR A 223 -15.65 -0.55 16.45
C THR A 223 -16.47 0.74 16.54
N ALA A 224 -17.58 0.68 17.27
CA ALA A 224 -18.48 1.81 17.50
C ALA A 224 -17.81 2.96 18.28
N PRO A 225 -18.33 4.21 18.19
CA PRO A 225 -17.98 5.29 19.10
C PRO A 225 -18.09 4.85 20.56
N LYS A 226 -17.08 5.19 21.36
CA LYS A 226 -17.08 4.90 22.80
C LYS A 226 -17.64 6.10 23.58
N ALA A 227 -18.23 5.82 24.75
CA ALA A 227 -18.66 6.83 25.71
C ALA A 227 -19.63 7.89 25.14
N VAL A 228 -20.71 7.45 24.48
CA VAL A 228 -21.86 8.34 24.23
C VAL A 228 -22.56 8.59 25.57
N GLU A 229 -22.84 9.85 25.88
CA GLU A 229 -23.43 10.30 27.14
C GLU A 229 -24.42 11.44 26.90
N ILE A 230 -25.33 11.62 27.86
CA ILE A 230 -26.27 12.74 27.88
C ILE A 230 -25.64 13.88 28.70
N GLU A 231 -25.31 14.98 28.04
CA GLU A 231 -24.69 16.14 28.69
C GLU A 231 -25.72 17.03 29.39
N ARG A 232 -26.90 17.21 28.78
CA ARG A 232 -27.97 18.06 29.32
C ARG A 232 -29.33 17.62 28.83
N VAL A 233 -30.34 17.76 29.68
CA VAL A 233 -31.75 17.47 29.36
C VAL A 233 -32.62 18.61 29.83
N THR A 234 -33.54 19.06 28.99
CA THR A 234 -34.62 19.99 29.37
C THR A 234 -35.96 19.42 28.93
N SER A 235 -37.03 20.21 29.06
CA SER A 235 -38.34 19.87 28.53
C SER A 235 -38.41 19.94 26.99
N LYS A 236 -37.47 20.65 26.33
CA LYS A 236 -37.49 20.90 24.87
C LYS A 236 -36.21 20.52 24.12
N GLU A 237 -35.16 20.13 24.82
CA GLU A 237 -33.87 19.78 24.19
C GLU A 237 -33.14 18.68 24.95
N ILE A 238 -32.42 17.83 24.23
CA ILE A 238 -31.49 16.84 24.77
C ILE A 238 -30.14 17.05 24.09
N ASN A 239 -29.09 17.29 24.89
CA ASN A 239 -27.72 17.40 24.39
C ASN A 239 -26.98 16.10 24.62
N LEU A 240 -26.42 15.57 23.54
CA LEU A 240 -25.57 14.39 23.49
C LEU A 240 -24.12 14.83 23.35
N LYS A 241 -23.24 14.06 23.96
CA LYS A 241 -21.80 14.17 23.81
C LYS A 241 -21.19 12.79 23.67
N TRP A 242 -20.15 12.66 22.88
CA TRP A 242 -19.41 11.40 22.77
C TRP A 242 -17.92 11.66 22.71
N ALA A 243 -17.14 10.66 23.10
CA ALA A 243 -15.71 10.68 22.83
C ALA A 243 -15.51 10.46 21.33
N ASP A 244 -14.66 11.28 20.72
CA ASP A 244 -14.23 11.10 19.34
C ASP A 244 -13.60 9.71 19.18
N GLY A 245 -14.09 8.94 18.21
CA GLY A 245 -13.61 7.61 17.89
C GLY A 245 -12.23 7.60 17.23
N MET A 246 -11.68 8.77 16.87
CA MET A 246 -10.35 9.01 16.28
C MET A 246 -9.87 7.84 15.43
N THR A 247 -10.55 7.66 14.30
CA THR A 247 -10.03 6.85 13.21
C THR A 247 -9.56 7.77 12.11
N SER A 248 -8.43 7.46 11.49
CA SER A 248 -7.79 8.25 10.42
C SER A 248 -8.61 8.37 9.12
N HIS A 249 -9.88 7.96 9.13
CA HIS A 249 -10.81 7.91 8.01
C HIS A 249 -12.25 8.31 8.42
N GLU A 250 -12.40 8.98 9.57
CA GLU A 250 -13.67 9.58 9.97
C GLU A 250 -14.06 10.69 8.99
N GLN A 251 -15.30 10.64 8.50
CA GLN A 251 -15.90 11.68 7.66
C GLN A 251 -17.06 12.40 8.36
N GLY A 252 -17.46 11.92 9.54
CA GLY A 252 -18.56 12.49 10.32
C GLY A 252 -19.28 11.47 11.20
N TYR A 253 -20.45 11.88 11.70
CA TYR A 253 -21.27 11.07 12.61
C TYR A 253 -22.74 11.07 12.19
N VAL A 254 -23.43 9.98 12.50
CA VAL A 254 -24.88 9.86 12.36
C VAL A 254 -25.49 9.63 13.73
N VAL A 255 -26.48 10.45 14.07
CA VAL A 255 -27.24 10.33 15.32
C VAL A 255 -28.54 9.61 15.04
N LEU A 256 -28.78 8.55 15.81
CA LEU A 256 -29.92 7.66 15.71
C LEU A 256 -30.77 7.79 16.97
N ARG A 257 -32.09 7.87 16.81
CA ARG A 257 -33.06 7.97 17.92
C ARG A 257 -34.14 6.91 17.81
N SER A 258 -34.59 6.38 18.94
CA SER A 258 -35.75 5.51 19.03
C SER A 258 -36.67 5.93 20.19
N PRO A 259 -38.00 5.75 20.05
CA PRO A 259 -38.94 5.85 21.18
C PRO A 259 -38.99 4.57 22.03
N LYS A 260 -38.29 3.49 21.65
CA LYS A 260 -38.32 2.19 22.34
C LYS A 260 -36.91 1.68 22.64
N PRO A 261 -36.72 0.98 23.76
CA PRO A 261 -35.43 0.36 24.08
C PRO A 261 -35.07 -0.65 22.99
N GLY A 262 -33.84 -0.58 22.48
CA GLY A 262 -33.35 -1.49 21.45
C GLY A 262 -33.83 -1.20 20.03
N GLY A 263 -34.66 -0.17 19.81
CA GLY A 263 -35.11 0.26 18.49
C GLY A 263 -36.59 -0.06 18.16
N PRO A 264 -37.01 0.17 16.91
CA PRO A 264 -36.21 0.58 15.74
C PRO A 264 -35.69 2.01 15.87
N TYR A 265 -34.49 2.29 15.37
CA TYR A 265 -33.91 3.63 15.37
C TYR A 265 -34.14 4.33 14.02
N THR A 266 -34.33 5.64 14.08
CA THR A 266 -34.39 6.54 12.93
C THR A 266 -33.20 7.49 12.97
N GLU A 267 -32.62 7.77 11.81
CA GLU A 267 -31.63 8.83 11.67
C GLU A 267 -32.29 10.20 11.89
N ILE A 268 -31.68 11.01 12.77
CA ILE A 268 -32.14 12.36 13.07
C ILE A 268 -31.12 13.44 12.73
N ALA A 269 -29.85 13.08 12.52
CA ALA A 269 -28.82 14.01 12.08
C ALA A 269 -27.64 13.30 11.42
N LYS A 270 -27.01 13.99 10.45
CA LYS A 270 -25.64 13.74 9.98
C LYS A 270 -24.79 14.96 10.34
N LEU A 271 -23.61 14.71 10.88
CA LEU A 271 -22.68 15.71 11.38
C LEU A 271 -21.35 15.57 10.66
N ASP A 272 -20.64 16.69 10.53
CA ASP A 272 -19.32 16.74 9.90
C ASP A 272 -18.25 16.04 10.75
N GLU A 273 -17.10 15.80 10.14
CA GLU A 273 -15.90 15.28 10.82
C GLU A 273 -15.54 16.06 12.09
N ASN A 274 -15.00 15.35 13.09
CA ASN A 274 -14.61 15.87 14.40
C ASN A 274 -15.77 16.39 15.26
N SER A 275 -17.03 16.21 14.85
CA SER A 275 -18.19 16.54 15.68
C SER A 275 -18.28 15.59 16.87
N ASN A 276 -18.37 16.13 18.08
CA ASN A 276 -18.45 15.34 19.31
C ASN A 276 -19.68 15.65 20.17
N THR A 277 -20.59 16.49 19.65
CA THR A 277 -21.82 16.91 20.34
C THR A 277 -22.99 17.03 19.37
N PHE A 278 -24.20 16.86 19.89
CA PHE A 278 -25.44 17.10 19.16
C PHE A 278 -26.55 17.57 20.09
N CYS A 279 -27.40 18.49 19.61
CA CYS A 279 -28.56 18.99 20.35
C CYS A 279 -29.84 18.57 19.62
N ASP A 280 -30.56 17.60 20.19
CA ASP A 280 -31.88 17.20 19.71
C ASP A 280 -32.94 18.16 20.25
N ARG A 281 -33.55 18.94 19.34
CA ARG A 281 -34.63 19.91 19.66
C ARG A 281 -36.02 19.42 19.25
N ASP A 282 -36.11 18.26 18.59
CA ASP A 282 -37.36 17.68 18.13
C ASP A 282 -37.90 16.67 19.16
N VAL A 283 -37.95 17.10 20.43
CA VAL A 283 -38.34 16.25 21.56
C VAL A 283 -39.61 16.78 22.21
N LYS A 284 -40.45 15.84 22.66
CA LYS A 284 -41.66 16.14 23.44
C LYS A 284 -41.34 16.10 24.92
N THR A 285 -42.09 16.85 25.72
CA THR A 285 -41.96 16.87 27.18
C THR A 285 -42.33 15.52 27.80
N SER A 286 -41.77 15.21 28.98
CA SER A 286 -42.05 13.97 29.72
C SER A 286 -41.99 12.69 28.87
N THR A 287 -41.09 12.64 27.88
CA THR A 287 -40.99 11.55 26.91
C THR A 287 -39.60 10.93 26.98
N THR A 288 -39.54 9.60 27.03
CA THR A 288 -38.27 8.84 27.03
C THR A 288 -37.78 8.62 25.61
N TYR A 289 -36.48 8.85 25.41
CA TYR A 289 -35.80 8.66 24.13
C TYR A 289 -34.53 7.83 24.32
N TYR A 290 -34.23 7.04 23.31
CA TYR A 290 -33.06 6.18 23.25
C TYR A 290 -32.18 6.61 22.08
N TYR A 291 -30.90 6.84 22.34
CA TYR A 291 -29.96 7.34 21.34
C TYR A 291 -28.81 6.37 21.12
N LYS A 292 -28.36 6.33 19.86
CA LYS A 292 -27.11 5.72 19.45
C LYS A 292 -26.40 6.66 18.48
N VAL A 293 -25.09 6.55 18.44
CA VAL A 293 -24.25 7.29 17.49
C VAL A 293 -23.42 6.30 16.70
N SER A 294 -23.30 6.56 15.40
CA SER A 294 -22.46 5.78 14.48
C SER A 294 -21.52 6.72 13.75
N THR A 295 -20.31 6.28 13.47
CA THR A 295 -19.34 7.05 12.69
C THR A 295 -19.55 6.78 11.21
N VAL A 296 -19.39 7.80 10.38
CA VAL A 296 -19.29 7.66 8.93
C VAL A 296 -17.83 7.43 8.56
N LEU A 297 -17.55 6.28 7.97
CA LEU A 297 -16.22 5.83 7.58
C LEU A 297 -16.24 5.46 6.10
N MET A 298 -15.54 6.25 5.28
CA MET A 298 -15.43 6.01 3.83
C MET A 298 -16.79 5.77 3.15
N GLY A 299 -17.81 6.58 3.50
CA GLY A 299 -19.17 6.51 2.99
C GLY A 299 -20.08 5.43 3.63
N ASN A 300 -19.57 4.61 4.54
CA ASN A 300 -20.33 3.58 5.25
C ASN A 300 -20.50 3.91 6.74
N LEU A 301 -21.48 3.29 7.41
CA LEU A 301 -21.67 3.42 8.86
C LEU A 301 -20.86 2.37 9.62
N SER A 302 -20.24 2.79 10.72
CA SER A 302 -19.70 1.87 11.72
C SER A 302 -20.80 1.15 12.49
N ALA A 303 -20.44 0.20 13.35
CA ALA A 303 -21.38 -0.35 14.32
C ALA A 303 -21.91 0.77 15.23
N ASN A 304 -23.17 0.66 15.65
CA ASN A 304 -23.76 1.65 16.54
C ASN A 304 -23.12 1.59 17.94
N SER A 305 -23.02 2.75 18.60
CA SER A 305 -22.61 2.85 20.00
C SER A 305 -23.51 2.03 20.94
N GLN A 306 -23.07 1.94 22.20
CA GLN A 306 -23.99 1.57 23.28
C GLN A 306 -25.17 2.55 23.30
N GLU A 307 -26.34 2.03 23.65
CA GLU A 307 -27.55 2.84 23.79
C GLU A 307 -27.44 3.73 25.03
N VAL A 308 -27.78 5.01 24.89
CA VAL A 308 -28.06 5.89 26.02
C VAL A 308 -29.55 6.21 26.05
N THR A 309 -30.08 6.37 27.27
CA THR A 309 -31.50 6.64 27.49
C THR A 309 -31.67 7.85 28.40
N THR A 310 -32.69 8.65 28.12
CA THR A 310 -33.10 9.74 29.01
C THR A 310 -34.56 10.12 28.78
N ALA A 311 -35.16 10.80 29.75
CA ALA A 311 -36.50 11.36 29.64
C ALA A 311 -36.44 12.88 29.73
N THR A 312 -37.12 13.57 28.82
CA THR A 312 -37.28 15.03 28.89
C THR A 312 -38.03 15.44 30.15
N LEU A 313 -37.73 16.64 30.65
CA LEU A 313 -38.39 17.18 31.84
C LEU A 313 -39.86 17.53 31.55
N ALA A 314 -40.68 17.56 32.59
CA ALA A 314 -41.98 18.20 32.52
C ALA A 314 -41.82 19.72 32.29
N ASN A 315 -42.83 20.35 31.71
CA ASN A 315 -42.87 21.82 31.55
C ASN A 315 -43.01 22.53 32.89
#